data_AF-A0A158K411-F1
#
_entry.id   AF-A0A158K411-F1
#
_cell.length_a   1.000
_cell.length_b   1.000
_cell.length_c   1.000
_cell.angle_alpha   90.00
_cell.angle_beta   90.00
_cell.angle_gamma   90.00
#
_symmetry.space_group_name_H-M   'P 1'
#
loop_
_entity.id
_entity.type
_entity.pdbx_description
1 polymer ?
#
loop_
_entity_poly.entity_id
_entity_poly.type
_entity_poly.pdbx_seq_one_letter_code
_entity_poly.pdbx_strand_id
1 'polypeptide(L)'
;MTDEKAWKYVGDQKRKTWTYAEITASAEKEIRRMMACAWRADSHPRTAQQFRDWAYGTFVGWNGLTTGWQIDGDSERLAALTDPAKGSDW
;
A
#
# COMPACT_ATOMS: atom_id res chain seq x y z
N MET A 1 30.75 -27.57 -35.32
CA MET A 1 29.81 -27.90 -34.23
C MET A 1 30.15 -27.00 -33.06
N THR A 2 29.54 -25.83 -32.99
CA THR A 2 29.70 -24.90 -31.88
C THR A 2 28.53 -25.12 -30.92
N ASP A 3 28.75 -25.86 -29.83
CA ASP A 3 29.10 -25.14 -28.60
C ASP A 3 28.06 -24.19 -28.00
N GLU A 4 26.76 -24.30 -28.31
CA GLU A 4 25.73 -23.35 -27.87
C GLU A 4 25.57 -23.43 -26.34
N LYS A 5 26.43 -22.70 -25.63
CA LYS A 5 26.24 -22.34 -24.22
C LYS A 5 24.93 -21.58 -24.08
N ALA A 6 23.85 -22.34 -23.87
CA ALA A 6 22.59 -21.86 -23.37
C ALA A 6 22.85 -21.26 -21.98
N TRP A 7 22.99 -19.94 -21.92
CA TRP A 7 22.94 -19.18 -20.69
C TRP A 7 21.54 -19.33 -20.11
N LYS A 8 21.34 -20.39 -19.30
CA LYS A 8 20.18 -20.51 -18.43
C LYS A 8 20.23 -19.32 -17.49
N TYR A 9 19.32 -18.37 -17.69
CA TYR A 9 18.97 -17.40 -16.65
C TYR A 9 18.55 -18.20 -15.41
N VAL A 10 19.45 -18.35 -14.43
CA VAL A 10 19.08 -18.78 -13.08
C VAL A 10 18.56 -17.53 -12.37
N GLY A 11 17.48 -16.97 -12.91
CA GLY A 11 16.63 -16.07 -12.17
C GLY A 11 15.69 -16.95 -11.37
N ASP A 12 16.15 -17.44 -10.23
CA ASP A 12 15.25 -17.96 -9.21
C ASP A 12 14.39 -16.76 -8.79
N GLN A 13 13.29 -16.52 -9.51
CA GLN A 13 12.38 -15.42 -9.24
C GLN A 13 11.83 -15.68 -7.85
N LYS A 14 12.40 -15.01 -6.83
CA LYS A 14 11.92 -15.09 -5.46
C LYS A 14 10.42 -14.79 -5.50
N ARG A 15 9.62 -15.85 -5.35
CA ARG A 15 8.17 -15.72 -5.32
C ARG A 15 7.83 -14.83 -4.13
N LYS A 16 6.94 -13.86 -4.35
CA LYS A 16 6.36 -13.06 -3.27
C LYS A 16 5.79 -14.04 -2.23
N THR A 17 6.12 -13.83 -0.96
CA THR A 17 5.64 -14.67 0.14
C THR A 17 4.26 -14.26 0.65
N TRP A 18 3.67 -13.24 0.02
CA TRP A 18 2.40 -12.63 0.38
C TRP A 18 1.48 -12.63 -0.84
N THR A 19 0.20 -12.86 -0.59
CA THR A 19 -0.89 -12.76 -1.55
C THR A 19 -1.33 -11.31 -1.75
N TYR A 20 -2.07 -11.05 -2.83
CA TYR A 20 -2.69 -9.75 -3.04
C TYR A 20 -3.66 -9.37 -1.91
N ALA A 21 -4.45 -10.33 -1.42
CA ALA A 21 -5.38 -10.12 -0.31
C ALA A 21 -4.64 -9.71 0.98
N GLU A 22 -3.54 -10.37 1.31
CA GLU A 22 -2.75 -10.05 2.51
C GLU A 22 -2.11 -8.67 2.45
N ILE A 23 -1.50 -8.29 1.31
CA ILE A 23 -0.88 -6.97 1.20
C ILE A 23 -1.92 -5.85 1.18
N THR A 24 -3.10 -6.09 0.59
CA THR A 24 -4.20 -5.13 0.56
C THR A 24 -4.83 -4.96 1.94
N ALA A 25 -5.09 -6.05 2.66
CA ALA A 25 -5.58 -5.99 4.03
C ALA A 25 -4.59 -5.30 4.98
N SER A 26 -3.28 -5.56 4.80
CA SER A 26 -2.23 -4.90 5.57
C SER A 26 -2.17 -3.39 5.30
N ALA A 27 -2.23 -2.98 4.02
CA ALA A 27 -2.25 -1.57 3.63
C ALA A 27 -3.48 -0.84 4.19
N GLU A 28 -4.67 -1.42 4.04
CA GLU A 28 -5.90 -0.86 4.61
C GLU A 28 -5.80 -0.68 6.14
N LYS A 29 -5.33 -1.70 6.85
CA LYS A 29 -5.16 -1.63 8.31
C LYS A 29 -4.23 -0.49 8.72
N GLU A 30 -3.12 -0.30 8.02
CA GLU A 30 -2.16 0.74 8.37
C GLU A 30 -2.66 2.14 8.01
N ILE A 31 -3.31 2.31 6.85
CA ILE A 31 -4.00 3.57 6.49
C ILE A 31 -4.99 3.96 7.59
N ARG A 32 -5.85 3.01 8.01
CA ARG A 32 -6.84 3.23 9.06
C ARG A 32 -6.21 3.64 10.39
N ARG A 33 -5.17 2.92 10.82
CA ARG A 33 -4.41 3.23 12.02
C ARG A 33 -3.82 4.65 11.97
N MET A 34 -3.20 5.02 10.86
CA MET A 34 -2.58 6.34 10.70
C MET A 34 -3.63 7.46 10.72
N MET A 35 -4.77 7.28 10.05
CA MET A 35 -5.85 8.27 10.08
C MET A 35 -6.46 8.43 11.48
N ALA A 36 -6.60 7.35 12.25
CA ALA A 36 -6.99 7.43 13.65
C ALA A 36 -5.94 8.17 14.51
N CYS A 37 -4.65 7.96 14.26
CA CYS A 37 -3.58 8.72 14.90
C CYS A 37 -3.63 10.21 14.53
N ALA A 38 -3.94 10.55 13.27
CA ALA A 38 -4.11 11.93 12.84
C ALA A 38 -5.27 12.62 13.59
N TRP A 39 -6.40 11.93 13.75
CA TRP A 39 -7.55 12.43 14.51
C TRP A 39 -7.22 12.65 15.99
N ARG A 40 -6.52 11.71 16.64
CA ARG A 40 -6.09 11.88 18.04
C ARG A 40 -5.08 13.00 18.25
N ALA A 41 -4.33 13.35 17.20
CA ALA A 41 -3.34 14.42 17.21
C ALA A 41 -3.92 15.79 16.82
N ASP A 42 -5.25 15.98 16.85
CA ASP A 42 -5.92 17.22 16.39
C ASP A 42 -5.37 18.49 17.05
N SER A 43 -4.98 18.42 18.32
CA SER A 43 -4.34 19.52 19.05
C SER A 43 -2.89 19.84 18.60
N HIS A 44 -2.31 19.02 17.72
CA HIS A 44 -0.95 19.12 17.21
C HIS A 44 -0.96 19.09 15.67
N PRO A 45 -1.27 20.20 14.99
CA PRO A 45 -1.57 20.22 13.55
C PRO A 45 -0.49 19.61 12.66
N ARG A 46 0.79 19.83 13.00
CA ARG A 46 1.92 19.24 12.28
C ARG A 46 1.95 17.72 12.41
N THR A 47 1.71 17.20 13.60
CA THR A 47 1.67 15.77 13.88
C THR A 47 0.47 15.12 13.20
N ALA A 48 -0.71 15.76 13.26
CA ALA A 48 -1.90 15.31 12.54
C ALA A 48 -1.64 15.23 11.03
N GLN A 49 -1.02 16.26 10.45
CA GLN A 49 -0.67 16.26 9.02
C GLN A 49 0.35 15.15 8.69
N GLN A 50 1.36 14.95 9.53
CA GLN A 50 2.36 13.89 9.32
C GLN A 50 1.72 12.49 9.24
N PHE A 51 0.75 12.20 10.10
CA PHE A 51 0.01 10.93 10.03
C PHE A 51 -0.82 10.80 8.75
N ARG A 52 -1.44 11.89 8.26
CA ARG A 52 -2.16 11.89 6.97
C ARG A 52 -1.21 11.63 5.80
N ASP A 53 -0.05 12.27 5.80
CA ASP A 53 0.97 12.07 4.77
C ASP A 53 1.47 10.62 4.75
N TRP A 54 1.66 10.00 5.91
CA TRP A 54 2.03 8.58 6.01
C TRP A 54 0.90 7.64 5.55
N ALA A 55 -0.36 7.96 5.85
CA ALA A 55 -1.50 7.20 5.36
C ALA A 55 -1.54 7.22 3.82
N TYR A 56 -1.39 8.41 3.24
CA TYR A 56 -1.29 8.56 1.79
C TYR A 56 -0.07 7.85 1.20
N GLY A 57 1.09 7.92 1.86
CA GLY A 57 2.29 7.19 1.47
C GLY A 57 2.09 5.68 1.45
N THR A 58 1.33 5.13 2.41
CA THR A 58 0.97 3.70 2.45
C THR A 58 0.12 3.31 1.23
N PHE A 59 -0.88 4.12 0.89
CA PHE A 59 -1.68 3.91 -0.32
C PHE A 59 -0.82 3.96 -1.60
N VAL A 60 0.01 4.99 -1.76
CA VAL A 60 0.90 5.13 -2.93
C VAL A 60 1.84 3.92 -3.06
N GLY A 61 2.42 3.47 -1.94
CA GLY A 61 3.28 2.29 -1.90
C GLY A 61 2.54 1.01 -2.30
N TRP A 62 1.35 0.78 -1.74
CA TRP A 62 0.50 -0.35 -2.13
C TRP A 62 0.11 -0.30 -3.61
N ASN A 63 -0.27 0.87 -4.12
CA ASN A 63 -0.71 1.05 -5.50
C ASN A 63 0.42 0.71 -6.48
N GLY A 64 1.63 1.21 -6.23
CA GLY A 64 2.81 0.89 -7.03
C GLY A 64 3.19 -0.59 -6.97
N LEU A 65 3.12 -1.21 -5.78
CA LEU A 65 3.50 -2.61 -5.58
C LEU A 65 2.53 -3.61 -6.23
N THR A 66 1.26 -3.22 -6.37
CA THR A 66 0.17 -4.06 -6.87
C THR A 66 -0.29 -3.73 -8.28
N THR A 67 0.32 -2.73 -8.93
CA THR A 67 -0.06 -2.30 -10.29
C THR A 67 -0.14 -3.49 -11.26
N GLY A 68 -1.26 -3.59 -11.97
CA GLY A 68 -1.56 -4.67 -12.92
C GLY A 68 -2.11 -5.95 -12.29
N TRP A 69 -2.15 -6.05 -10.95
CA TRP A 69 -2.73 -7.19 -10.21
C TRP A 69 -3.92 -6.77 -9.35
N GLN A 70 -4.28 -5.49 -9.40
CA GLN A 70 -5.35 -4.94 -8.58
C GLN A 70 -6.70 -5.51 -8.97
N ILE A 71 -7.57 -5.69 -7.98
CA ILE A 71 -8.99 -5.94 -8.20
C ILE A 71 -9.68 -4.60 -8.43
N ASP A 72 -10.60 -4.57 -9.39
CA ASP A 72 -11.38 -3.37 -9.73
C ASP A 72 -12.02 -2.76 -8.47
N GLY A 73 -11.84 -1.46 -8.28
CA GLY A 73 -12.39 -0.71 -7.15
C GLY A 73 -11.51 -0.67 -5.89
N ASP A 74 -10.49 -1.52 -5.75
CA ASP A 74 -9.65 -1.52 -4.55
C ASP A 74 -8.77 -0.26 -4.47
N SER A 75 -8.34 0.29 -5.60
CA SER A 75 -7.55 1.51 -5.63
C SER A 75 -8.37 2.71 -5.14
N GLU A 76 -9.58 2.88 -5.66
CA GLU A 76 -10.52 3.92 -5.23
C GLU A 76 -10.90 3.76 -3.76
N ARG A 77 -11.16 2.51 -3.33
CA ARG A 77 -11.51 2.19 -1.95
C ARG A 77 -10.38 2.55 -0.98
N LEU A 78 -9.13 2.16 -1.27
CA LEU A 78 -8.00 2.48 -0.40
C LEU A 78 -7.64 3.97 -0.45
N ALA A 79 -7.73 4.62 -1.62
CA ALA A 79 -7.53 6.06 -1.73
C ALA A 79 -8.52 6.83 -0.86
N ALA A 80 -9.80 6.43 -0.86
CA ALA A 80 -10.84 7.05 -0.04
C ALA A 80 -10.55 6.97 1.46
N LEU A 81 -9.86 5.92 1.93
CA LEU A 81 -9.47 5.80 3.34
C LEU A 81 -8.43 6.84 3.78
N THR A 82 -7.69 7.43 2.84
CA THR A 82 -6.69 8.48 3.12
C THR A 82 -7.30 9.88 3.21
N ASP A 83 -8.57 10.03 2.83
CA ASP A 83 -9.29 11.31 2.83
C ASP A 83 -9.79 11.62 4.26
N PRO A 84 -9.35 12.71 4.89
CA PRO A 84 -9.82 13.13 6.22
C PRO A 84 -11.34 13.35 6.28
N ALA A 85 -11.99 13.71 5.17
CA ALA A 85 -13.43 13.94 5.11
C ALA A 85 -14.25 12.64 4.98
N LYS A 86 -13.62 11.53 4.57
CA LYS A 86 -14.27 10.22 4.39
C LYS A 86 -13.82 9.19 5.42
N GLY A 87 -12.78 9.48 6.18
CA GLY A 87 -12.32 8.63 7.27
C GLY A 87 -13.22 8.66 8.50
N SER A 88 -14.15 9.61 8.65
CA SER A 88 -14.82 9.98 9.92
C SER A 88 -15.63 8.90 10.66
N ASP A 89 -15.76 7.68 10.14
CA ASP A 89 -16.46 6.56 10.80
C ASP A 89 -15.55 5.84 11.83
N TRP A 90 -14.68 6.57 12.55
CA TRP A 90 -13.72 6.03 13.53
C TRP A 90 -14.31 5.85 14.94
#